data_AF-A0A5T2X6Z1-F1
#
_entry.id   AF-A0A5T2X6Z1-F1
#
_cell.length_a   1.000
_cell.length_b   1.000
_cell.length_c   1.000
_cell.angle_alpha   90.00
_cell.angle_beta   90.00
_cell.angle_gamma   90.00
#
_symmetry.space_group_name_H-M   'P 1'
#
loop_
_entity.id
_entity.type
_entity.pdbx_description
1 polymer ?
#
loop_
_entity_poly.entity_id
_entity_poly.type
_entity_poly.pdbx_seq_one_letter_code
_entity_poly.pdbx_strand_id
1 'polypeptide(L)'
;MVSDTLEQRIYELVRSHDGIYLFKKKELTPSTDLDSDLRLEDDEALALMDDFFTTFNVDKGNFSITTYYPPEPPLKYLLNL
;
A
#
# COMPACT_ATOMS: atom_id res chain seq x y z
N MET A 1 24.26 -1.86 5.93
CA MET A 1 23.74 -2.51 7.15
C MET A 1 22.57 -1.76 7.81
N VAL A 2 22.44 -0.43 7.72
CA VAL A 2 21.19 0.27 8.15
C VAL A 2 20.08 0.19 7.08
N SER A 3 20.46 0.14 5.79
CA SER A 3 19.56 -0.07 4.66
C SER A 3 18.77 -1.36 4.78
N ASP A 4 19.46 -2.44 5.10
CA ASP A 4 18.92 -3.80 5.06
C ASP A 4 17.88 -4.01 6.17
N THR A 5 18.00 -3.29 7.29
CA THR A 5 17.03 -3.36 8.39
C THR A 5 15.79 -2.50 8.15
N LEU A 6 15.92 -1.33 7.52
CA LEU A 6 14.77 -0.51 7.16
C LEU A 6 13.93 -1.16 6.06
N GLU A 7 14.59 -1.65 5.02
CA GLU A 7 13.94 -2.36 3.91
C GLU A 7 13.20 -3.59 4.42
N GLN A 8 13.82 -4.40 5.28
CA GLN A 8 13.16 -5.54 5.91
C GLN A 8 11.93 -5.15 6.72
N ARG A 9 11.99 -4.05 7.48
CA ARG A 9 10.83 -3.54 8.24
C ARG A 9 9.69 -3.08 7.33
N ILE A 10 10.00 -2.48 6.18
CA ILE A 10 8.99 -2.13 5.16
C ILE A 10 8.34 -3.41 4.63
N TYR A 11 9.14 -4.42 4.28
CA TYR A 11 8.59 -5.71 3.83
C TYR A 11 7.76 -6.42 4.89
N GLU A 12 8.12 -6.33 6.17
CA GLU A 12 7.32 -6.87 7.25
C GLU A 12 5.98 -6.16 7.39
N LEU A 13 5.97 -4.82 7.28
CA LEU A 13 4.73 -4.05 7.26
C LEU A 13 3.86 -4.44 6.07
N VAL A 14 4.39 -4.45 4.84
CA VAL A 14 3.60 -4.82 3.65
C VAL A 14 2.99 -6.23 3.80
N ARG A 15 3.75 -7.19 4.35
CA ARG A 15 3.25 -8.55 4.61
C ARG A 15 2.14 -8.63 5.65
N SER A 16 2.03 -7.69 6.59
CA SER A 16 0.91 -7.71 7.56
C SER A 16 -0.42 -7.29 6.96
N HIS A 17 -0.41 -6.62 5.80
CA HIS A 17 -1.59 -6.21 5.05
C HIS A 17 -1.91 -7.11 3.85
N ASP A 18 -1.03 -8.04 3.46
CA ASP A 18 -1.25 -9.03 2.38
C ASP A 18 -2.15 -10.20 2.85
N GLY A 19 -3.36 -9.83 3.29
CA GLY A 19 -4.58 -10.56 3.64
C GLY A 19 -4.52 -12.06 3.98
N ILE A 20 -4.02 -12.95 3.10
CA ILE A 20 -4.24 -14.41 3.23
C ILE A 20 -3.12 -15.21 2.53
N TYR A 21 -1.87 -15.20 3.02
CA TYR A 21 -0.83 -16.11 2.50
C TYR A 21 -0.22 -17.03 3.57
N LEU A 22 -1.07 -17.91 4.12
CA LEU A 22 -0.64 -19.09 4.90
C LEU A 22 0.10 -20.14 4.06
N PHE A 23 0.09 -20.06 2.72
CA PHE A 23 0.55 -21.17 1.87
C PHE A 23 1.86 -20.95 1.11
N LYS A 24 2.29 -19.70 0.83
CA LYS A 24 3.65 -19.36 0.39
C LYS A 24 3.93 -17.89 0.70
N LYS A 25 4.99 -17.58 1.44
CA LYS A 25 5.49 -16.20 1.53
C LYS A 25 5.92 -15.78 0.12
N LYS A 26 5.20 -14.85 -0.51
CA LYS A 26 5.69 -14.17 -1.71
C LYS A 26 6.98 -13.41 -1.32
N GLU A 27 7.99 -13.54 -2.16
CA GLU A 27 9.20 -12.73 -2.02
C GLU A 27 8.84 -11.30 -2.44
N LEU A 28 9.01 -10.36 -1.52
CA LEU A 28 8.84 -8.94 -1.82
C LEU A 28 10.16 -8.38 -2.33
N THR A 29 10.07 -7.53 -3.34
CA THR A 29 11.20 -6.78 -3.90
C THR A 29 10.83 -5.29 -3.95
N PRO A 30 11.80 -4.38 -4.18
CA PRO A 30 11.48 -2.96 -4.34
C PRO A 30 10.59 -2.65 -5.54
N SER A 31 10.43 -3.61 -6.46
CA SER A 31 9.57 -3.50 -7.63
C SER A 31 8.22 -4.20 -7.47
N THR A 32 7.94 -4.79 -6.30
CA THR A 32 6.63 -5.41 -6.04
C THR A 32 5.56 -4.33 -6.08
N ASP A 33 4.54 -4.57 -6.89
CA ASP A 33 3.43 -3.68 -7.06
C ASP A 33 2.25 -4.08 -6.14
N LEU A 34 1.71 -3.11 -5.40
CA LEU A 34 0.70 -3.37 -4.38
C LEU A 34 -0.65 -3.80 -4.98
N ASP A 35 -1.03 -3.28 -6.15
CA ASP A 35 -2.34 -3.55 -6.76
C ASP A 35 -2.32 -4.78 -7.68
N SER A 36 -1.19 -5.08 -8.31
CA SER A 36 -1.13 -6.10 -9.36
C SER A 36 -0.45 -7.38 -8.89
N ASP A 37 0.63 -7.28 -8.11
CA ASP A 37 1.32 -8.45 -7.56
C ASP A 37 0.66 -8.93 -6.26
N LEU A 38 0.33 -7.99 -5.36
CA LEU A 38 -0.29 -8.28 -4.06
C LEU A 38 -1.82 -8.24 -4.12
N ARG A 39 -2.39 -7.47 -5.05
CA ARG A 39 -3.85 -7.30 -5.19
C ARG A 39 -4.51 -6.76 -3.94
N LEU A 40 -3.84 -5.82 -3.28
CA LEU A 40 -4.46 -5.06 -2.22
C LEU A 40 -5.60 -4.24 -2.81
N GLU A 41 -6.79 -4.38 -2.23
CA GLU A 41 -7.91 -3.49 -2.50
C GLU A 41 -7.62 -2.09 -1.92
N ASP A 42 -8.44 -1.10 -2.27
CA ASP A 42 -8.17 0.30 -1.93
C ASP A 42 -8.20 0.55 -0.41
N ASP A 43 -9.08 -0.12 0.32
CA ASP A 43 -9.14 -0.07 1.78
C ASP A 43 -7.94 -0.77 2.46
N GLU A 44 -7.48 -1.90 1.93
CA GLU A 44 -6.27 -2.60 2.39
C GLU A 44 -5.00 -1.75 2.15
N ALA A 45 -4.88 -1.16 0.96
CA ALA A 45 -3.77 -0.27 0.62
C ALA A 45 -3.82 1.03 1.44
N LEU A 46 -5.01 1.58 1.72
CA LEU A 46 -5.16 2.73 2.60
C LEU A 46 -4.70 2.41 4.03
N ALA A 47 -5.11 1.26 4.58
CA ALA A 47 -4.68 0.81 5.91
C ALA A 47 -3.16 0.62 5.98
N LEU A 48 -2.56 0.00 4.95
CA LEU A 48 -1.10 -0.14 4.84
C LEU A 48 -0.40 1.22 4.86
N MET A 49 -0.90 2.20 4.12
CA MET A 49 -0.30 3.52 4.05
C MET A 49 -0.44 4.30 5.36
N ASP A 50 -1.58 4.21 6.05
CA ASP A 50 -1.77 4.83 7.37
C ASP A 50 -0.80 4.27 8.42
N ASP A 51 -0.57 2.95 8.41
CA ASP A 51 0.41 2.31 9.27
C ASP A 51 1.84 2.66 8.87
N PHE A 52 2.14 2.82 7.57
CA PHE A 52 3.43 3.28 7.08
C PHE A 52 3.78 4.68 7.60
N PHE A 53 2.85 5.65 7.44
CA PHE A 53 3.06 7.03 7.90
C PHE A 53 3.34 7.08 9.40
N THR A 54 2.57 6.33 10.18
CA THR A 54 2.71 6.27 11.65
C THR A 54 4.00 5.56 12.06
N THR A 55 4.26 4.37 11.52
CA THR A 55 5.36 3.49 11.94
C THR A 55 6.74 4.08 11.60
N PHE A 56 6.84 4.76 10.47
CA PHE A 56 8.10 5.34 10.00
C PHE A 56 8.19 6.85 10.20
N ASN A 57 7.19 7.45 10.85
CA ASN A 57 7.11 8.89 11.11
C ASN A 57 7.30 9.72 9.83
N VAL A 58 6.59 9.31 8.78
CA VAL A 58 6.56 9.98 7.48
C VAL A 58 5.35 10.92 7.45
N ASP A 59 5.56 12.16 7.04
CA ASP A 59 4.46 13.11 6.87
C ASP A 59 3.52 12.64 5.74
N LYS A 60 2.23 12.56 6.05
CA LYS A 60 1.18 12.13 5.12
C LYS A 60 0.95 13.17 4.01
N GLY A 61 1.18 14.45 4.29
CA GLY A 61 0.97 15.54 3.33
C GLY A 61 -0.43 15.49 2.68
N ASN A 62 -0.48 15.55 1.35
CA ASN A 62 -1.71 15.48 0.57
C ASN A 62 -2.02 14.07 0.04
N PHE A 63 -1.52 13.01 0.69
CA PHE A 63 -1.80 11.64 0.28
C PHE A 63 -3.32 11.40 0.21
N SER A 64 -3.76 10.84 -0.91
CA SER A 64 -5.12 10.38 -1.11
C SER A 64 -5.08 9.04 -1.84
N ILE A 65 -5.71 8.02 -1.26
CA ILE A 65 -5.75 6.69 -1.88
C ILE A 65 -6.40 6.74 -3.27
N THR A 66 -7.35 7.66 -3.48
CA THR A 66 -8.06 7.84 -4.76
C THR A 66 -7.17 8.33 -5.91
N THR A 67 -5.94 8.79 -5.63
CA THR A 67 -4.95 9.07 -6.67
C THR A 67 -4.41 7.78 -7.30
N TYR A 68 -4.36 6.70 -6.54
CA TYR A 68 -3.83 5.39 -6.97
C TYR A 68 -4.93 4.38 -7.27
N TYR A 69 -6.02 4.42 -6.49
CA TYR A 69 -7.24 3.64 -6.67
C TYR A 69 -8.42 4.58 -6.98
N PRO A 70 -8.52 5.11 -8.22
CA PRO A 70 -9.60 6.03 -8.57
C PRO A 70 -10.95 5.31 -8.56
N PRO A 71 -12.03 5.97 -8.10
CA PRO A 71 -13.36 5.37 -8.12
C PRO A 71 -13.87 5.18 -9.55
N GLU A 72 -14.69 4.13 -9.74
CA GLU A 72 -15.39 3.86 -10.99
C GLU A 72 -16.92 4.03 -10.83
N PRO A 73 -17.60 4.89 -11.61
CA PRO A 73 -17.02 5.78 -12.62
C PRO A 73 -16.22 6.92 -11.98
N PRO A 74 -15.25 7.51 -12.70
CA PRO A 74 -14.47 8.64 -12.18
C PRO A 74 -15.36 9.77 -11.67
N LEU A 75 -15.00 10.37 -10.53
CA LEU A 75 -15.82 11.38 -9.84
C LEU A 75 -16.31 12.52 -10.74
N LYS A 76 -15.51 12.94 -11.73
CA LYS A 76 -15.90 13.98 -12.71
C LYS A 76 -17.22 13.66 -13.44
N TYR A 77 -17.48 12.39 -13.72
CA TYR A 77 -18.71 11.95 -14.38
C TYR A 77 -19.92 12.00 -13.43
N LEU A 78 -19.70 11.86 -12.12
CA LEU A 78 -20.74 11.99 -11.10
C LEU A 78 -21.05 13.45 -10.75
N LEU A 79 -20.05 14.34 -10.89
CA LEU A 79 -20.13 15.74 -10.49
C LEU A 79 -20.56 16.70 -11.62
N ASN A 80 -20.77 16.20 -12.86
CA ASN A 80 -21.01 17.04 -14.05
C ASN A 80 -19.95 18.15 -14.23
N LEU A 81 -18.68 17.83 -13.93
CA LEU A 81 -17.53 18.74 -14.04
C LEU A 81 -16.73 18.49 -15.32
#